data_AF-A0A935VZ66-F1
#
_entry.id   AF-A0A935VZ66-F1
#
_cell.length_a   1.000
_cell.length_b   1.000
_cell.length_c   1.000
_cell.angle_alpha   90.00
_cell.angle_beta   90.00
_cell.angle_gamma   90.00
#
_symmetry.space_group_name_H-M   'P 1'
#
loop_
_entity.id
_entity.type
_entity.pdbx_description
1 polymer ?
#
loop_
_entity_poly.entity_id
_entity_poly.type
_entity_poly.pdbx_seq_one_letter_code
_entity_poly.pdbx_strand_id
1 'polypeptide(L)'
;MVRPGRPRPHSRARAPEDPAPGEPFCYAGKAHPELAPSGQLLVTYVCNFWAADPEEIAPVLERLRTSPTFYRPRVLLFRVPPASGQTWLRSISSRG
;
A
#
# COMPACT_ATOMS: atom_id res chain seq x y z
N MET A 1 -43.17 5.22 16.00
CA MET A 1 -42.81 4.66 14.68
C MET A 1 -41.41 5.14 14.32
N VAL A 2 -40.41 4.25 14.36
CA VAL A 2 -39.00 4.57 14.06
C VAL A 2 -38.70 4.05 12.66
N ARG A 3 -38.26 4.92 11.74
CA ARG A 3 -37.83 4.52 10.39
C ARG A 3 -36.49 3.79 10.49
N PRO A 4 -36.31 2.61 9.86
CA PRO A 4 -35.01 1.98 9.80
C PRO A 4 -34.09 2.78 8.88
N GLY A 5 -32.97 3.26 9.42
CA GLY A 5 -31.92 3.94 8.66
C GLY A 5 -31.34 3.00 7.60
N ARG A 6 -31.25 3.47 6.36
CA ARG A 6 -30.54 2.77 5.28
C ARG A 6 -29.10 2.48 5.71
N PRO A 7 -28.56 1.28 5.46
CA PRO A 7 -27.13 1.04 5.61
C PRO A 7 -26.37 1.98 4.68
N ARG A 8 -25.39 2.72 5.22
CA ARG A 8 -24.48 3.53 4.42
C ARG A 8 -23.68 2.58 3.54
N PRO A 9 -23.60 2.79 2.21
CA PRO A 9 -22.74 1.96 1.39
C PRO A 9 -21.32 2.09 1.94
N HIS A 10 -20.72 0.96 2.31
CA HIS A 10 -19.28 0.89 2.54
C HIS A 10 -18.64 1.49 1.29
N SER A 11 -18.01 2.64 1.44
CA SER A 11 -17.20 3.27 0.39
C SER A 11 -16.16 2.24 0.00
N ARG A 12 -16.42 1.50 -1.09
CA ARG A 12 -15.40 0.72 -1.78
C ARG A 12 -14.27 1.71 -2.02
N ALA A 13 -13.16 1.54 -1.32
CA ALA A 13 -11.96 2.29 -1.60
C ALA A 13 -11.70 2.10 -3.10
N ARG A 14 -11.82 3.18 -3.87
CA ARG A 14 -11.51 3.17 -5.29
C ARG A 14 -10.06 2.71 -5.38
N ALA A 15 -9.79 1.67 -6.18
CA ALA A 15 -8.40 1.32 -6.46
C ALA A 15 -7.70 2.60 -6.93
N PRO A 16 -6.46 2.86 -6.50
CA PRO A 16 -5.69 3.97 -7.06
C PRO A 16 -5.72 3.84 -8.58
N GLU A 17 -6.00 4.93 -9.28
CA GLU A 17 -5.86 4.95 -10.73
C GLU A 17 -4.42 4.56 -11.08
N ASP A 18 -4.25 3.76 -12.14
CA ASP A 18 -2.91 3.38 -12.57
C ASP A 18 -2.11 4.65 -12.87
N PRO A 19 -0.83 4.71 -12.44
CA PRO A 19 0.03 5.87 -12.68
C PRO A 19 0.13 6.13 -14.18
N ALA A 20 0.13 7.41 -14.59
CA ALA A 20 0.33 7.72 -16.01
C ALA A 20 1.71 7.21 -16.48
N PRO A 21 1.87 6.87 -17.78
CA PRO A 21 3.17 6.48 -18.32
C PRO A 21 4.25 7.50 -17.95
N GLY A 22 5.41 7.00 -17.49
CA GLY A 22 6.50 7.86 -17.01
C GLY A 22 6.33 8.51 -15.62
N GLU A 23 5.20 8.35 -14.94
CA GLU A 23 5.05 8.73 -13.53
C GLU A 23 5.69 7.69 -12.59
N PRO A 24 6.30 8.14 -11.48
CA PRO A 24 6.87 7.23 -10.51
C PRO A 24 5.76 6.49 -9.75
N PHE A 25 5.91 5.18 -9.58
CA PHE A 25 5.01 4.37 -8.77
C PHE A 25 5.78 3.46 -7.84
N CYS A 26 5.17 3.06 -6.72
CA CYS A 26 5.80 2.21 -5.73
C CYS A 26 5.00 0.93 -5.52
N TYR A 27 5.70 -0.21 -5.47
CA TYR A 27 5.12 -1.54 -5.39
C TYR A 27 5.97 -2.45 -4.49
N ALA A 28 5.56 -3.72 -4.39
CA ALA A 28 6.22 -4.75 -3.58
C ALA A 28 6.37 -4.34 -2.10
N GLY A 29 5.37 -3.64 -1.56
CA GLY A 29 5.29 -3.31 -0.15
C GLY A 29 5.26 -4.59 0.70
N LYS A 30 6.22 -4.75 1.61
CA LYS A 30 6.31 -5.89 2.53
C LYS A 30 6.61 -5.42 3.95
N ALA A 31 5.82 -5.90 4.90
CA ALA A 31 6.08 -5.72 6.32
C ALA A 31 7.08 -6.75 6.86
N HIS A 32 7.93 -6.32 7.79
CA HIS A 32 8.93 -7.14 8.48
C HIS A 32 8.80 -6.93 10.00
N PRO A 33 7.73 -7.44 10.64
CA PRO A 33 7.48 -7.25 12.07
C PRO A 33 8.61 -7.78 12.95
N GLU A 34 9.34 -8.80 12.51
CA GLU A 34 10.47 -9.42 13.20
C GLU A 34 11.73 -8.55 13.27
N LEU A 35 11.84 -7.55 12.38
CA LEU A 35 12.97 -6.62 12.31
C LEU A 35 12.65 -5.26 12.97
N ALA A 36 11.40 -5.03 13.35
CA ALA A 36 10.95 -3.77 13.93
C ALA A 36 11.01 -3.81 15.46
N PRO A 37 11.44 -2.71 16.12
CA PRO A 37 11.24 -2.58 17.56
C PRO A 37 9.77 -2.69 17.95
N SER A 38 9.49 -3.08 19.20
CA SER A 38 8.12 -3.17 19.72
C SER A 38 7.34 -1.87 19.52
N GLY A 39 6.08 -1.98 19.10
CA GLY A 39 5.21 -0.84 18.78
C GLY A 39 5.53 -0.15 17.45
N GLN A 40 6.36 -0.76 16.60
CA GLN A 40 6.71 -0.24 15.27
C GLN A 40 6.51 -1.30 14.19
N LEU A 41 6.43 -0.83 12.94
CA LEU A 41 6.37 -1.64 11.74
C LEU A 41 7.45 -1.18 10.77
N LEU A 42 8.34 -2.09 10.42
CA LEU A 42 9.30 -1.89 9.34
C LEU A 42 8.65 -2.38 8.05
N VAL A 43 8.61 -1.51 7.03
CA VAL A 43 8.10 -1.83 5.71
C VAL A 43 9.16 -1.55 4.67
N THR A 44 9.35 -2.49 3.75
CA THR A 44 10.14 -2.26 2.54
C THR A 44 9.24 -2.10 1.33
N TYR A 45 9.64 -1.27 0.37
CA TYR A 45 8.94 -1.08 -0.91
C TYR A 45 9.96 -0.68 -1.99
N VAL A 46 9.57 -0.79 -3.25
CA VAL A 46 10.41 -0.38 -4.40
C VAL A 46 9.62 0.64 -5.21
N CYS A 47 10.28 1.71 -5.67
CA CYS A 47 9.68 2.64 -6.62
C CYS A 47 10.32 2.50 -7.99
N ASN A 48 9.53 2.66 -9.05
CA ASN A 48 9.93 2.44 -10.42
C ASN A 48 9.21 3.40 -11.39
N PHE A 49 9.65 3.38 -12.64
CA PHE A 49 8.97 3.96 -13.79
C PHE A 49 8.59 2.82 -14.72
N TRP A 50 7.53 3.00 -15.51
CA TRP A 50 7.15 2.03 -16.55
C TRP A 50 7.00 2.74 -17.89
N ALA A 51 7.32 2.00 -18.95
CA ALA A 51 7.06 2.38 -20.33
C ALA A 51 5.76 1.69 -20.75
N ALA A 52 4.80 2.47 -21.23
CA ALA A 52 3.57 1.95 -21.81
C ALA A 52 3.78 1.49 -23.24
N ASP A 53 4.61 2.24 -23.98
CA ASP A 53 4.91 2.00 -25.38
C ASP A 53 6.40 1.71 -25.61
N PRO A 54 6.75 0.97 -26.67
CA PRO A 54 8.15 0.66 -26.99
C PRO A 54 9.05 1.90 -27.15
N GLU A 55 8.51 3.01 -27.63
CA GLU A 55 9.22 4.28 -27.82
C GLU A 55 9.66 4.91 -26.49
N GLU A 56 8.96 4.61 -25.40
CA GLU A 56 9.26 5.11 -24.06
C GLU A 56 10.33 4.30 -23.31
N ILE A 57 10.73 3.13 -23.85
CA ILE A 57 11.69 2.23 -23.18
C ILE A 57 13.03 2.94 -22.97
N ALA A 58 13.59 3.55 -24.02
CA ALA A 58 14.88 4.24 -23.94
C ALA A 58 14.89 5.39 -22.91
N PRO A 59 13.93 6.34 -22.91
CA PRO A 59 13.90 7.40 -21.91
C PRO A 59 13.63 6.88 -20.48
N VAL A 60 12.81 5.83 -20.30
CA VAL A 60 12.60 5.20 -18.98
C VAL A 60 13.90 4.57 -18.45
N LEU A 61 14.63 3.84 -19.29
CA LEU A 61 15.90 3.22 -18.91
C LEU A 61 16.96 4.28 -18.56
N GLU A 62 17.05 5.37 -19.32
CA GLU A 62 17.97 6.47 -19.01
C GLU A 62 17.62 7.14 -17.68
N ARG A 63 16.32 7.31 -17.40
CA ARG A 63 15.84 7.84 -16.11
C ARG A 63 16.17 6.91 -14.95
N LEU A 64 15.99 5.59 -15.11
CA LEU A 64 16.36 4.60 -14.10
C LEU A 64 17.88 4.59 -13.86
N ARG A 65 18.68 4.71 -14.92
CA ARG A 65 20.15 4.77 -14.84
C ARG A 65 20.63 5.98 -14.04
N THR A 66 19.94 7.10 -14.14
CA THR A 66 20.29 8.38 -13.50
C THR A 66 19.57 8.64 -12.17
N SER A 67 18.65 7.76 -11.77
CA SER A 67 17.86 7.86 -10.53
C SER A 67 18.27 6.77 -9.52
N PRO A 68 19.33 6.96 -8.72
CA PRO A 68 19.92 5.91 -7.89
C PRO A 68 19.00 5.34 -6.80
N THR A 69 17.90 6.03 -6.48
CA THR A 69 16.91 5.62 -5.49
C THR A 69 15.77 4.79 -6.07
N PHE A 70 15.66 4.70 -7.41
CA PHE A 70 14.65 3.92 -8.11
C PHE A 70 15.16 2.50 -8.40
N TYR A 71 14.22 1.56 -8.49
CA TYR A 71 14.49 0.12 -8.63
C TYR A 71 15.39 -0.46 -7.52
N ARG A 72 15.34 0.14 -6.33
CA ARG A 72 16.03 -0.29 -5.11
C ARG A 72 15.04 -0.39 -3.95
N PRO A 73 15.20 -1.36 -3.03
CA PRO A 73 14.40 -1.41 -1.82
C PRO A 73 14.60 -0.17 -0.96
N ARG A 74 13.49 0.45 -0.55
CA ARG A 74 13.43 1.55 0.41
C ARG A 74 12.81 1.04 1.70
N VAL A 75 13.27 1.58 2.82
CA VAL A 75 12.78 1.22 4.15
C VAL A 75 11.97 2.39 4.71
N LEU A 76 10.81 2.08 5.28
CA LEU A 76 10.05 2.99 6.13
C LEU A 76 9.79 2.31 7.47
N LEU A 77 9.87 3.10 8.53
CA LEU A 77 9.58 2.67 9.89
C LEU A 77 8.44 3.52 10.42
N PHE A 78 7.35 2.87 10.83
CA PHE A 78 6.15 3.55 11.32
C PHE A 78 5.85 3.12 12.73
N ARG A 79 5.36 4.05 13.57
CA ARG A 79 4.77 3.68 14.86
C ARG A 79 3.40 3.06 14.63
N VAL A 80 3.15 1.91 15.22
CA VAL A 80 1.85 1.25 15.22
C VAL A 80 1.14 1.64 16.52
N PRO A 81 0.00 2.35 16.46
CA PRO A 81 -0.78 2.62 17.64
C PRO A 81 -1.14 1.29 18.34
N PRO A 82 -1.11 1.23 19.68
CA PRO A 82 -1.64 0.07 20.38
C PRO A 82 -3.09 -0.15 19.92
N ALA A 83 -3.46 -1.41 19.71
CA ALA A 83 -4.80 -1.81 19.31
C ALA A 83 -5.79 -1.38 20.39
N SER A 84 -6.28 -0.15 20.31
CA SER A 84 -7.31 0.39 21.19
C SER A 84 -8.63 -0.26 20.79
N GLY A 85 -9.02 -1.31 21.51
CA GLY A 85 -10.37 -1.89 21.46
C GLY A 85 -10.72 -2.64 20.17
N GLN A 86 -9.99 -3.71 19.84
CA GLN A 86 -10.50 -4.71 18.87
C GLN A 86 -11.65 -5.52 19.50
N THR A 87 -12.84 -4.91 19.59
CA THR A 87 -14.12 -5.60 19.91
C THR A 87 -14.63 -6.42 18.71
N TRP A 88 -13.92 -6.44 17.58
CA TRP A 88 -14.40 -7.02 16.32
C TRP A 88 -14.20 -8.54 16.16
N LEU A 89 -13.60 -9.25 17.14
CA LEU A 89 -13.32 -10.69 17.04
C LEU A 89 -14.33 -11.61 17.75
N ARG A 90 -15.52 -11.14 18.14
CA ARG A 90 -16.56 -12.00 18.78
C ARG A 90 -17.75 -12.42 17.91
N SER A 91 -17.74 -12.14 16.60
CA SER A 91 -18.91 -12.45 15.74
C SER A 91 -18.79 -13.73 14.87
N ILE A 92 -17.65 -14.43 14.86
CA ILE A 92 -17.48 -15.64 14.03
C ILE A 92 -17.32 -16.87 14.95
N SER A 93 -18.32 -17.12 15.79
CA SER A 93 -18.55 -18.47 16.35
C SER A 93 -19.94 -18.54 16.95
N SER A 94 -20.95 -18.78 16.09
CA SER A 94 -22.23 -19.42 16.44
C SER A 94 -23.11 -19.47 15.18
N ARG A 95 -22.81 -20.43 14.31
CA ARG A 95 -23.78 -21.10 13.44
C ARG A 95 -23.10 -22.29 12.77
N GLY A 96 -23.49 -23.49 13.18
CA GLY A 96 -23.02 -24.77 12.68
C GLY A 96 -22.68 -25.70 13.82
#